data_AF-F4RCB5-F1
#
_entry.id   AF-F4RCB5-F1
#
_cell.length_a   1.000
_cell.length_b   1.000
_cell.length_c   1.000
_cell.angle_alpha   90.00
_cell.angle_beta   90.00
_cell.angle_gamma   90.00
#
_symmetry.space_group_name_H-M   'P 1'
#
loop_
_entity.id
_entity.type
_entity.pdbx_description
1 polymer ?
#
loop_
_entity_poly.entity_id
_entity_poly.type
_entity_poly.pdbx_seq_one_letter_code
_entity_poly.pdbx_strand_id
1 'polypeptide(L)'
;MNDEDRMHAHRVTPCCLRVAYSVDNLKGYIPVSLSDPGYLEELEREAALKMRQCRCSQCDPQGCARIIRLLPFTKAQEFDSLLKSSPTQPEDVSRFGFPKKITKRKFSGDIPVICKHNDSIRLSVPMIDLAVILVGKFEALFQQYYPSGSHMMSEWLFDREDAWQIVKNHEAVHNGIFLREILGGETVPGQFALVNECINLWLQSPVYHQHQQDLADEQIRLDQEFLDSNLIEEEHREQMRLKKIASDIKKAGIADRKRLRKQKEIEKQIERDMKLKKRQQELHSIYHTCALAPCVKTIGAKVV
;
A
#
# COMPACT_ATOMS: atom_id res chain seq x y z
N MET A 1 43.33 -7.30 22.05
CA MET A 1 41.91 -7.67 22.25
C MET A 1 41.14 -7.02 21.12
N ASN A 2 40.32 -7.76 20.36
CA ASN A 2 39.46 -7.14 19.34
C ASN A 2 38.19 -6.54 20.01
N ASP A 3 37.39 -5.78 19.28
CA ASP A 3 36.22 -5.08 19.84
C ASP A 3 35.13 -6.04 20.35
N GLU A 4 34.95 -7.20 19.71
CA GLU A 4 34.02 -8.24 20.15
C GLU A 4 34.43 -8.84 21.51
N ASP A 5 35.71 -9.17 21.65
CA ASP A 5 36.28 -9.68 22.90
C ASP A 5 36.12 -8.64 24.02
N ARG A 6 36.31 -7.35 23.71
CA ARG A 6 36.10 -6.25 24.67
C ARG A 6 34.64 -6.15 25.12
N MET A 7 33.69 -6.23 24.18
CA MET A 7 32.27 -6.26 24.52
C MET A 7 31.90 -7.46 25.40
N HIS A 8 32.44 -8.65 25.10
CA HIS A 8 32.21 -9.83 25.90
C HIS A 8 32.80 -9.71 27.31
N ALA A 9 34.02 -9.20 27.45
CA ALA A 9 34.66 -9.04 28.75
C ALA A 9 33.93 -8.02 29.65
N HIS A 10 33.44 -6.91 29.09
CA HIS A 10 32.59 -5.97 29.84
C HIS A 10 31.27 -6.59 30.31
N ARG A 11 30.75 -7.56 29.57
CA ARG A 11 29.50 -8.25 29.93
C ARG A 11 29.67 -9.22 31.10
N VAL A 12 30.85 -9.83 31.23
CA VAL A 12 31.11 -10.90 32.23
C VAL A 12 31.96 -10.44 33.40
N THR A 13 32.56 -9.25 33.33
CA THR A 13 33.46 -8.78 34.39
C THR A 13 32.72 -8.60 35.73
N PRO A 14 33.23 -9.19 36.82
CA PRO A 14 32.75 -8.95 38.17
C PRO A 14 33.42 -7.72 38.81
N CYS A 15 34.20 -6.96 38.06
CA CYS A 15 34.98 -5.83 38.56
C CYS A 15 34.16 -4.53 38.55
N CYS A 16 34.55 -3.58 39.40
CA CYS A 16 34.05 -2.21 39.33
C CYS A 16 34.21 -1.66 37.90
N LEU A 17 33.12 -1.23 37.26
CA LEU A 17 33.16 -0.76 35.86
C LEU A 17 34.10 0.45 35.69
N ARG A 18 34.13 1.37 36.65
CA ARG A 18 35.05 2.53 36.60
C ARG A 18 36.51 2.09 36.51
N VAL A 19 36.89 1.15 37.37
CA VAL A 19 38.24 0.59 37.42
C VAL A 19 38.52 -0.24 36.16
N ALA A 20 37.56 -1.06 35.73
CA ALA A 20 37.69 -1.86 34.52
C ALA A 20 37.94 -0.99 33.27
N TYR A 21 37.23 0.13 33.12
CA TYR A 21 37.46 1.11 32.05
C TYR A 21 38.83 1.79 32.17
N SER A 22 39.28 2.14 33.37
CA SER A 22 40.64 2.68 33.57
C SER A 22 41.72 1.68 33.14
N VAL A 23 41.59 0.42 33.57
CA VAL A 23 42.54 -0.64 33.20
C VAL A 23 42.53 -0.89 31.69
N ASP A 24 41.36 -0.89 31.07
CA ASP A 24 41.23 -1.04 29.62
C ASP A 24 41.91 0.11 28.85
N ASN A 25 41.71 1.35 29.30
CA ASN A 25 42.34 2.52 28.68
C ASN A 25 43.86 2.58 28.91
N LEU A 26 44.35 2.17 30.08
CA LEU A 26 45.77 2.26 30.45
C LEU A 26 46.59 1.04 30.02
N LYS A 27 46.00 -0.15 30.05
CA LYS A 27 46.67 -1.44 29.86
C LYS A 27 46.12 -2.26 28.68
N GLY A 28 45.02 -1.82 28.06
CA GLY A 28 44.49 -2.43 26.82
C GLY A 28 43.72 -3.74 27.01
N TYR A 29 43.23 -4.01 28.23
CA TYR A 29 42.39 -5.18 28.52
C TYR A 29 41.38 -4.91 29.65
N ILE A 30 40.30 -5.69 29.69
CA ILE A 30 39.28 -5.60 30.73
C ILE A 30 39.53 -6.69 31.78
N PRO A 31 39.71 -6.35 33.07
CA PRO A 31 39.92 -7.34 34.11
C PRO A 31 38.63 -8.12 34.36
N VAL A 32 38.70 -9.46 34.32
CA VAL A 32 37.56 -10.35 34.55
C VAL A 32 37.60 -11.06 35.91
N SER A 33 38.55 -10.69 36.77
CA SER A 33 38.72 -11.24 38.11
C SER A 33 39.04 -10.13 39.11
N LEU A 34 38.49 -10.24 40.32
CA LEU A 34 38.78 -9.31 41.43
C LEU A 34 40.22 -9.43 41.95
N SER A 35 40.92 -10.51 41.60
CA SER A 35 42.33 -10.73 41.96
C SER A 35 43.29 -10.29 40.84
N ASP A 36 42.79 -9.66 39.79
CA ASP A 36 43.62 -9.15 38.70
C ASP A 36 44.58 -8.06 39.21
N PRO A 37 45.90 -8.14 38.94
CA PRO A 37 46.87 -7.17 39.42
C PRO A 37 46.57 -5.74 38.93
N GLY A 38 46.12 -5.57 37.69
CA GLY A 38 45.76 -4.26 37.16
C GLY A 38 44.53 -3.67 37.83
N TYR A 39 43.55 -4.50 38.15
CA TYR A 39 42.39 -4.10 38.93
C TYR A 39 42.76 -3.64 40.35
N LEU A 40 43.64 -4.38 41.04
CA LEU A 40 44.06 -4.06 42.40
C LEU A 40 44.90 -2.78 42.47
N GLU A 41 45.87 -2.62 41.56
CA GLU A 41 46.70 -1.41 41.46
C GLU A 41 45.83 -0.15 41.23
N GLU A 42 44.83 -0.25 40.35
CA GLU A 42 43.94 0.87 40.06
C GLU A 42 43.01 1.19 41.24
N LEU A 43 42.53 0.17 41.98
CA LEU A 43 41.80 0.39 43.24
C LEU A 43 42.66 1.13 44.27
N GLU A 44 43.93 0.75 44.41
CA GLU A 44 44.86 1.40 45.34
C GLU A 44 45.11 2.86 44.92
N ARG A 45 45.27 3.11 43.61
CA ARG A 45 45.39 4.46 43.07
C ARG A 45 44.15 5.31 43.34
N GLU A 46 42.94 4.79 43.11
CA GLU A 46 41.69 5.50 43.40
C GLU A 46 41.56 5.83 44.90
N ALA A 47 41.99 4.91 45.79
CA ALA A 47 42.00 5.11 47.23
C ALA A 47 43.02 6.18 47.66
N ALA A 48 44.24 6.14 47.12
CA ALA A 48 45.29 7.13 47.40
C ALA A 48 44.87 8.54 46.98
N LEU A 49 44.14 8.65 45.86
CA LEU A 49 43.58 9.92 45.36
C LEU A 49 42.25 10.31 46.02
N LYS A 50 41.77 9.54 47.01
CA LYS A 50 40.51 9.78 47.72
C LYS A 50 39.32 9.97 46.78
N MET A 51 39.28 9.20 45.69
CA MET A 51 38.18 9.27 44.74
C MET A 51 36.87 8.81 45.41
N ARG A 52 35.74 9.41 45.01
CA ARG A 52 34.42 9.04 45.53
C ARG A 52 34.15 7.54 45.30
N GLN A 53 33.42 6.91 46.22
CA GLN A 53 32.99 5.52 46.05
C GLN A 53 32.22 5.35 44.74
N CYS A 54 32.52 4.28 44.00
CA CYS A 54 31.84 3.98 42.76
C CYS A 54 30.42 3.46 43.04
N ARG A 55 29.46 3.90 42.22
CA ARG A 55 28.06 3.46 42.28
C ARG A 55 27.62 2.78 40.98
N CYS A 56 28.54 2.09 40.32
CA CYS A 56 28.21 1.27 39.16
C CYS A 56 27.40 0.03 39.57
N SER A 57 26.85 -0.70 38.61
CA SER A 57 26.03 -1.89 38.84
C SER A 57 26.73 -2.98 39.66
N GLN A 58 28.06 -3.02 39.63
CA GLN A 58 28.86 -3.96 40.40
C GLN A 58 29.18 -3.48 41.83
N CYS A 59 29.27 -2.17 42.05
CA CYS A 59 29.61 -1.60 43.37
C CYS A 59 28.38 -1.22 44.20
N ASP A 60 27.28 -0.82 43.55
CA ASP A 60 26.00 -0.46 44.18
C ASP A 60 24.83 -1.12 43.42
N PRO A 61 24.72 -2.46 43.45
CA PRO A 61 23.66 -3.17 42.73
C PRO A 61 22.26 -2.78 43.22
N GLN A 62 22.11 -2.42 44.49
CA GLN A 62 20.82 -1.99 45.05
C GLN A 62 20.40 -0.60 44.52
N GLY A 63 21.33 0.36 44.52
CA GLY A 63 21.11 1.69 43.93
C GLY A 63 20.82 1.62 42.44
N CYS A 64 21.56 0.79 41.69
CA CYS A 64 21.30 0.58 40.27
C CYS A 64 19.93 -0.06 40.00
N ALA A 65 19.52 -1.07 40.77
CA ALA A 65 18.21 -1.71 40.63
C ALA A 65 17.05 -0.73 40.91
N ARG A 66 17.23 0.18 41.88
CA ARG A 66 16.31 1.29 42.15
C ARG A 66 16.19 2.23 40.95
N ILE A 67 17.32 2.66 40.40
CA ILE A 67 17.34 3.57 39.24
C ILE A 67 16.60 2.92 38.07
N ILE A 68 16.88 1.65 37.76
CA ILE A 68 16.20 0.92 36.67
C ILE A 68 14.66 0.86 36.87
N ARG A 69 14.20 0.78 38.13
CA ARG A 69 12.76 0.76 38.44
C ARG A 69 12.10 2.13 38.32
N LEU A 70 12.76 3.18 38.80
CA LEU A 70 12.15 4.51 38.93
C LEU A 70 12.38 5.41 37.71
N LEU A 71 13.45 5.18 36.95
CA LEU A 71 13.81 6.00 35.80
C LEU A 71 12.67 6.16 34.78
N PRO A 72 11.87 5.13 34.42
CA PRO A 72 10.76 5.29 33.49
C PRO A 72 9.67 6.28 33.94
N PHE A 73 9.59 6.57 35.23
CA PHE A 73 8.59 7.45 35.84
C PHE A 73 9.18 8.76 36.36
N THR A 74 10.48 8.98 36.19
CA THR A 74 11.19 10.13 36.74
C THR A 74 11.21 11.26 35.73
N LYS A 75 10.79 12.46 36.15
CA LYS A 75 10.88 13.67 35.32
C LYS A 75 12.33 14.14 35.22
N ALA A 76 12.67 14.84 34.14
CA ALA A 76 14.03 15.34 33.90
C ALA A 76 14.58 16.17 35.09
N GLN A 77 13.73 17.01 35.70
CA GLN A 77 14.10 17.85 36.85
C GLN A 77 14.40 17.05 38.14
N GLU A 78 13.89 15.82 38.24
CA GLU A 78 14.03 14.95 39.42
C GLU A 78 15.13 13.90 39.22
N PHE A 79 15.74 13.84 38.03
CA PHE A 79 16.73 12.83 37.66
C PHE A 79 17.97 12.86 38.56
N ASP A 80 18.53 14.03 38.82
CA ASP A 80 19.69 14.17 39.72
C ASP A 80 19.38 13.73 41.14
N SER A 81 18.14 13.98 41.60
CA SER A 81 17.67 13.52 42.90
C SER A 81 17.59 12.00 42.95
N LEU A 82 17.07 11.37 41.89
CA LEU A 82 17.04 9.92 41.76
C LEU A 82 18.45 9.31 41.80
N LEU A 83 19.40 9.88 41.05
CA LEU A 83 20.80 9.40 41.01
C LEU A 83 21.50 9.51 42.38
N LYS A 84 21.17 10.53 43.18
CA LYS A 84 21.72 10.71 44.53
C LYS A 84 20.99 9.87 45.58
N SER A 85 19.77 9.41 45.30
CA SER A 85 18.99 8.62 46.24
C SER A 85 19.61 7.24 46.51
N SER A 86 19.30 6.70 47.69
CA SER A 86 19.63 5.32 48.08
C SER A 86 18.35 4.57 48.43
N PRO A 87 18.27 3.27 48.14
CA PRO A 87 17.09 2.48 48.48
C PRO A 87 16.93 2.35 50.00
N THR A 88 15.72 2.59 50.50
CA THR A 88 15.36 2.39 51.92
C THR A 88 14.94 0.95 52.22
N GLN A 89 14.67 0.17 51.17
CA GLN A 89 14.27 -1.24 51.22
C GLN A 89 15.04 -2.01 50.14
N PRO A 90 15.31 -3.31 50.32
CA PRO A 90 15.97 -4.12 49.30
C PRO A 90 15.22 -4.06 47.96
N GLU A 91 15.95 -3.76 46.89
CA GLU A 91 15.47 -3.79 45.52
C GLU A 91 15.75 -5.15 44.89
N ASP A 92 14.91 -5.49 43.90
CA ASP A 92 15.07 -6.69 43.11
C ASP A 92 16.23 -6.52 42.10
N VAL A 93 17.40 -7.06 42.46
CA VAL A 93 18.62 -7.07 41.62
C VAL A 93 18.55 -8.07 40.47
N SER A 94 17.57 -8.97 40.44
CA SER A 94 17.39 -9.86 39.28
C SER A 94 16.99 -9.09 38.02
N ARG A 95 16.57 -7.82 38.16
CA ARG A 95 16.28 -6.89 37.06
C ARG A 95 17.45 -6.63 36.11
N PHE A 96 18.69 -6.94 36.51
CA PHE A 96 19.86 -6.84 35.62
C PHE A 96 19.88 -7.94 34.53
N GLY A 97 19.25 -9.09 34.78
CA GLY A 97 19.42 -10.30 33.97
C GLY A 97 18.34 -10.56 32.93
N PHE A 98 17.21 -9.84 32.96
CA PHE A 98 16.16 -10.04 31.97
C PHE A 98 16.33 -9.03 30.84
N PRO A 99 16.42 -9.47 29.56
CA PRO A 99 15.95 -8.60 28.50
C PRO A 99 14.48 -8.36 28.86
N LYS A 100 14.17 -7.16 29.38
CA LYS A 100 12.80 -6.67 29.31
C LYS A 100 12.43 -6.95 27.87
N LYS A 101 11.37 -7.73 27.63
CA LYS A 101 10.72 -7.65 26.32
C LYS A 101 10.53 -6.16 26.15
N ILE A 102 11.37 -5.55 25.34
CA ILE A 102 11.10 -4.24 24.80
C ILE A 102 9.86 -4.59 23.99
N THR A 103 8.69 -4.52 24.63
CA THR A 103 7.51 -4.09 23.93
C THR A 103 7.99 -2.76 23.39
N LYS A 104 8.54 -2.82 22.16
CA LYS A 104 8.65 -1.65 21.29
C LYS A 104 7.34 -0.97 21.57
N ARG A 105 7.37 0.24 22.15
CA ARG A 105 6.16 1.02 22.34
C ARG A 105 5.45 0.84 21.01
N LYS A 106 4.30 0.15 21.01
CA LYS A 106 3.50 0.02 19.81
C LYS A 106 3.05 1.46 19.61
N PHE A 107 3.86 2.22 18.88
CA PHE A 107 3.52 3.54 18.42
C PHE A 107 2.33 3.28 17.52
N SER A 108 1.17 3.55 18.09
CA SER A 108 -0.12 3.40 17.47
C SER A 108 -0.24 4.44 16.38
N GLY A 109 -0.54 4.00 15.16
CA GLY A 109 -0.95 4.86 14.05
C GLY A 109 0.19 5.14 13.07
N ASP A 110 0.21 4.34 12.01
CA ASP A 110 1.00 4.49 10.80
C ASP A 110 2.53 4.40 10.94
N ILE A 111 3.12 3.51 10.13
CA ILE A 111 4.57 3.35 10.02
C ILE A 111 4.97 4.13 8.76
N PRO A 112 6.03 4.96 8.80
CA PRO A 112 6.50 5.64 7.60
C PRO A 112 6.78 4.62 6.50
N VAL A 113 6.36 4.96 5.28
CA VAL A 113 6.58 4.13 4.10
C VAL A 113 8.07 4.22 3.75
N ILE A 114 8.73 3.06 3.70
CA ILE A 114 10.16 2.99 3.41
C ILE A 114 10.40 3.26 1.93
N CYS A 115 11.22 4.26 1.62
CA CYS A 115 11.71 4.53 0.27
C CYS A 115 12.88 3.60 -0.06
N LYS A 116 12.65 2.64 -0.95
CA LYS A 116 13.71 1.72 -1.42
C LYS A 116 14.57 2.39 -2.50
N HIS A 117 15.78 1.89 -2.73
CA HIS A 117 16.66 2.40 -3.78
C HIS A 117 16.10 2.29 -5.20
N ASN A 118 15.20 1.33 -5.46
CA ASN A 118 14.57 1.10 -6.75
C ASN A 118 13.15 1.69 -6.85
N ASP A 119 12.75 2.56 -5.92
CA ASP A 119 11.44 3.19 -5.92
C ASP A 119 11.32 4.19 -7.09
N SER A 120 10.20 4.13 -7.81
CA SER A 120 9.96 4.99 -8.98
C SER A 120 9.92 6.47 -8.63
N ILE A 121 9.62 6.80 -7.36
CA ILE A 121 9.67 8.19 -6.87
C ILE A 121 11.05 8.82 -7.08
N ARG A 122 12.13 8.01 -7.08
CA ARG A 122 13.51 8.48 -7.28
C ARG A 122 13.81 8.94 -8.71
N LEU A 123 12.94 8.61 -9.66
CA LEU A 123 13.03 9.05 -11.05
C LEU A 123 12.14 10.27 -11.33
N SER A 124 11.27 10.63 -10.39
CA SER A 124 10.36 11.76 -10.53
C SER A 124 11.10 13.08 -10.32
N VAL A 125 11.17 13.91 -11.35
CA VAL A 125 11.80 15.25 -11.33
C VAL A 125 11.37 16.09 -10.12
N PRO A 126 10.07 16.29 -9.82
CA PRO A 126 9.66 17.06 -8.65
C PRO A 126 10.14 16.46 -7.32
N MET A 127 10.23 15.14 -7.23
CA MET A 127 10.65 14.47 -6.00
C MET A 127 12.17 14.53 -5.82
N ILE A 128 12.92 14.46 -6.92
CA ILE A 128 14.37 14.72 -6.94
C ILE A 128 14.64 16.15 -6.47
N ASP A 129 13.86 17.13 -6.94
CA ASP A 129 14.00 18.53 -6.54
C ASP A 129 13.87 18.71 -5.01
N LEU A 130 12.84 18.11 -4.39
CA LEU A 130 12.68 18.13 -2.93
C LEU A 130 13.87 17.46 -2.20
N ALA A 131 14.34 16.31 -2.68
CA ALA A 131 15.48 15.62 -2.09
C ALA A 131 16.75 16.50 -2.10
N VAL A 132 17.00 17.19 -3.22
CA VAL A 132 18.14 18.11 -3.38
C VAL A 132 18.00 19.33 -2.45
N ILE A 133 16.80 19.91 -2.35
CA ILE A 133 16.52 21.03 -1.44
C ILE A 133 16.81 20.63 0.01
N LEU A 134 16.32 19.48 0.45
CA LEU A 134 16.51 19.00 1.82
C LEU A 134 17.98 18.84 2.18
N VAL A 135 18.75 18.13 1.34
CA VAL A 135 20.19 17.89 1.59
C VAL A 135 20.96 19.21 1.61
N GLY A 136 20.75 20.08 0.61
CA GLY A 136 21.47 21.35 0.53
C GLY A 136 21.14 22.32 1.67
N LYS A 137 19.86 22.38 2.09
CA LYS A 137 19.44 23.21 3.22
C LYS A 137 19.95 22.66 4.55
N PHE A 138 20.00 21.34 4.71
CA PHE A 138 20.57 20.73 5.91
C PHE A 138 22.07 21.01 6.01
N GLU A 139 22.82 20.91 4.92
CA GLU A 139 24.25 21.24 4.90
C GLU A 139 24.49 22.69 5.37
N ALA A 140 23.69 23.64 4.89
CA ALA A 140 23.75 25.02 5.34
C ALA A 140 23.45 25.19 6.84
N LEU A 141 22.42 24.50 7.35
CA LEU A 141 22.09 24.50 8.78
C LEU A 141 23.23 23.91 9.62
N PHE A 142 23.84 22.83 9.14
CA PHE A 142 24.96 22.17 9.80
C PHE A 142 26.18 23.09 9.91
N GLN A 143 26.53 23.79 8.82
CA GLN A 143 27.63 24.76 8.80
C GLN A 143 27.35 25.96 9.73
N GLN A 144 26.10 26.41 9.83
CA GLN A 144 25.71 27.47 10.77
C GLN A 144 25.85 27.03 12.23
N TYR A 145 25.53 25.76 12.53
CA TYR A 145 25.62 25.23 13.88
C TYR A 145 27.06 24.90 14.29
N TYR A 146 27.91 24.48 13.34
CA TYR A 146 29.33 24.15 13.54
C TYR A 146 30.26 25.05 12.70
N PRO A 147 30.34 26.37 12.97
CA PRO A 147 31.06 27.32 12.13
C PRO A 147 32.59 27.13 12.15
N SER A 148 33.13 26.55 13.23
CA SER A 148 34.56 26.24 13.35
C SER A 148 34.93 24.85 12.82
N GLY A 149 33.99 24.19 12.15
CA GLY A 149 34.11 22.80 11.74
C GLY A 149 33.75 21.83 12.86
N SER A 150 33.43 20.60 12.45
CA SER A 150 33.18 19.46 13.32
C SER A 150 34.02 18.29 12.85
N HIS A 151 34.36 17.37 13.76
CA HIS A 151 34.96 16.08 13.38
C HIS A 151 33.92 15.16 12.69
N MET A 152 32.65 15.52 12.75
CA MET A 152 31.53 14.85 12.10
C MET A 152 31.11 15.63 10.85
N MET A 153 30.73 14.91 9.80
CA MET A 153 30.24 15.50 8.54
C MET A 153 28.71 15.61 8.55
N SER A 154 28.15 16.53 7.76
CA SER A 154 26.69 16.69 7.61
C SER A 154 26.03 15.39 7.14
N GLU A 155 26.67 14.70 6.20
CA GLU A 155 26.22 13.43 5.62
C GLU A 155 26.12 12.29 6.65
N TRP A 156 26.79 12.39 7.80
CA TRP A 156 26.68 11.35 8.85
C TRP A 156 25.42 11.51 9.70
N LEU A 157 24.82 12.70 9.70
CA LEU A 157 23.59 13.01 10.44
C LEU A 157 22.35 13.04 9.57
N PHE A 158 22.52 13.41 8.30
CA PHE A 158 21.43 13.49 7.35
C PHE A 158 21.98 13.29 5.94
N ASP A 159 21.81 12.08 5.43
CA ASP A 159 22.28 11.72 4.10
C ASP A 159 21.16 11.81 3.05
N ARG A 160 21.50 11.38 1.83
CA ARG A 160 20.51 11.31 0.75
C ARG A 160 19.40 10.30 1.01
N GLU A 161 19.69 9.22 1.73
CA GLU A 161 18.70 8.18 2.02
C GLU A 161 17.67 8.68 3.04
N ASP A 162 18.09 9.44 4.05
CA ASP A 162 17.21 10.12 4.99
C ASP A 162 16.29 11.11 4.25
N ALA A 163 16.86 11.91 3.34
CA ALA A 163 16.08 12.81 2.49
C ALA A 163 15.02 12.06 1.67
N TRP A 164 15.36 10.90 1.10
CA TRP A 164 14.40 10.08 0.36
C TRP A 164 13.30 9.47 1.22
N GLN A 165 13.57 9.14 2.49
CA GLN A 165 12.53 8.71 3.42
C GLN A 165 11.54 9.86 3.68
N ILE A 166 12.03 11.09 3.83
CA ILE A 166 11.16 12.28 3.98
C ILE A 166 10.34 12.51 2.72
N VAL A 167 10.96 12.49 1.54
CA VAL A 167 10.27 12.72 0.25
C VAL A 167 9.14 11.71 0.05
N LYS A 168 9.36 10.42 0.35
CA LYS A 168 8.33 9.39 0.23
C LYS A 168 7.13 9.63 1.14
N ASN A 169 7.35 10.30 2.27
CA ASN A 169 6.33 10.57 3.29
C ASN A 169 6.00 12.08 3.40
N HIS A 170 6.29 12.88 2.37
CA HIS A 170 6.28 14.34 2.47
C HIS A 170 4.93 14.93 2.93
N GLU A 171 3.81 14.37 2.49
CA GLU A 171 2.47 14.80 2.95
C GLU A 171 2.27 14.56 4.45
N ALA A 172 2.63 13.36 4.93
CA ALA A 172 2.49 13.01 6.34
C ALA A 172 3.47 13.81 7.21
N VAL A 173 4.70 14.02 6.72
CA VAL A 173 5.70 14.86 7.36
C VAL A 173 5.24 16.31 7.47
N HIS A 174 4.71 16.87 6.39
CA HIS A 174 4.14 18.21 6.36
C HIS A 174 3.00 18.39 7.38
N ASN A 175 2.22 17.32 7.60
CA ASN A 175 1.16 17.28 8.61
C ASN A 175 1.68 17.01 10.05
N GLY A 176 3.00 16.99 10.25
CA GLY A 176 3.65 16.85 11.55
C GLY A 176 3.83 15.40 12.03
N ILE A 177 3.78 14.43 11.13
CA ILE A 177 3.82 12.98 11.44
C ILE A 177 5.13 12.37 10.90
N PHE A 178 5.62 11.28 11.50
CA PHE A 178 6.77 10.46 11.08
C PHE A 178 8.17 11.09 11.14
N LEU A 179 8.30 12.41 11.33
CA LEU A 179 9.62 13.04 11.24
C LEU A 179 10.63 12.50 12.27
N ARG A 180 10.17 12.20 13.50
CA ARG A 180 10.98 11.59 14.56
C ARG A 180 11.27 10.10 14.29
N GLU A 181 10.34 9.42 13.64
CA GLU A 181 10.46 8.02 13.25
C GLU A 181 11.46 7.85 12.10
N ILE A 182 11.52 8.83 11.19
CA ILE A 182 12.44 8.85 10.04
C ILE A 182 13.84 9.27 10.49
N LEU A 183 13.98 10.39 11.20
CA LEU A 183 15.28 10.98 11.57
C LEU A 183 15.88 10.40 12.87
N GLY A 184 15.07 9.69 13.67
CA GLY A 184 15.53 9.15 14.94
C GLY A 184 15.72 10.20 16.04
N GLY A 185 16.71 9.96 16.91
CA GLY A 185 16.93 10.73 18.14
C GLY A 185 18.04 11.78 18.08
N GLU A 186 18.96 11.69 17.12
CA GLU A 186 20.08 12.60 16.97
C GLU A 186 19.76 13.64 15.90
N THR A 187 19.47 14.87 16.33
CA THR A 187 19.05 15.95 15.43
C THR A 187 19.76 17.24 15.78
N VAL A 188 20.16 18.00 14.76
CA VAL A 188 20.68 19.36 14.97
C VAL A 188 19.52 20.30 15.36
N PRO A 189 19.69 21.22 16.33
CA PRO A 189 18.67 22.21 16.64
C PRO A 189 18.20 22.96 15.39
N GLY A 190 16.88 22.97 15.17
CA GLY A 190 16.27 23.59 13.99
C GLY A 190 16.03 22.65 12.80
N GLN A 191 16.59 21.43 12.79
CA GLN A 191 16.43 20.48 11.68
C GLN A 191 14.96 20.15 11.37
N PHE A 192 14.12 20.01 12.40
CA PHE A 192 12.70 19.68 12.20
C PHE A 192 11.92 20.83 11.57
N ALA A 193 12.21 22.05 11.99
CA ALA A 193 11.62 23.25 11.40
C ALA A 193 12.08 23.42 9.94
N LEU A 194 13.37 23.17 9.69
CA LEU A 194 13.96 23.22 8.35
C LEU A 194 13.26 22.26 7.38
N VAL A 195 13.04 21.00 7.77
CA VAL A 195 12.38 20.02 6.89
C VAL A 195 10.97 20.48 6.51
N ASN A 196 10.19 20.95 7.49
CA ASN A 196 8.85 21.46 7.21
C ASN A 196 8.87 22.70 6.31
N GLU A 197 9.83 23.60 6.51
CA GLU A 197 10.01 24.77 5.64
C GLU A 197 10.36 24.35 4.21
N CYS A 198 11.29 23.40 4.03
CA CYS A 198 11.66 22.86 2.73
C CYS A 198 10.45 22.27 1.99
N ILE A 199 9.64 21.45 2.68
CA ILE A 199 8.43 20.87 2.07
C ILE A 199 7.43 21.97 1.72
N ASN A 200 7.19 22.95 2.60
CA ASN A 200 6.30 24.07 2.33
C ASN A 200 6.72 24.88 1.10
N LEU A 201 8.01 25.22 1.00
CA LEU A 201 8.56 25.95 -0.14
C LEU A 201 8.44 25.15 -1.43
N TRP A 202 8.70 23.85 -1.37
CA TRP A 202 8.59 22.96 -2.52
C TRP A 202 7.14 22.76 -2.97
N LEU A 203 6.18 22.62 -2.04
CA LEU A 203 4.75 22.52 -2.36
C LEU A 203 4.22 23.77 -3.08
N GLN A 204 4.83 24.93 -2.85
CA GLN A 204 4.50 26.20 -3.52
C GLN A 204 5.34 26.43 -4.80
N SER A 205 6.24 25.51 -5.14
CA SER A 205 7.16 25.69 -6.27
C SER A 205 6.47 25.46 -7.61
N PRO A 206 6.93 26.10 -8.70
CA PRO A 206 6.44 25.83 -10.04
C PRO A 206 6.61 24.36 -10.46
N VAL A 207 7.68 23.71 -9.99
CA VAL A 207 7.99 22.30 -10.31
C VAL A 207 6.92 21.38 -9.74
N TYR A 208 6.49 21.60 -8.49
CA TYR A 208 5.43 20.82 -7.88
C TYR A 208 4.05 21.15 -8.47
N HIS A 209 3.76 22.41 -8.75
CA HIS A 209 2.50 22.78 -9.41
C HIS A 209 2.37 22.15 -10.80
N GLN A 210 3.45 22.10 -11.59
CA GLN A 210 3.44 21.40 -12.87
C GLN A 210 3.18 19.91 -12.66
N HIS A 211 3.84 19.28 -11.69
CA HIS A 211 3.58 17.88 -11.37
C HIS A 211 2.11 17.59 -11.02
N GLN A 212 1.47 18.47 -10.25
CA GLN A 212 0.05 18.36 -9.92
C GLN A 212 -0.84 18.47 -11.16
N GLN A 213 -0.49 19.35 -12.10
CA GLN A 213 -1.20 19.48 -13.38
C GLN A 213 -1.02 18.21 -14.22
N ASP A 214 0.20 17.69 -14.35
CA ASP A 214 0.50 16.48 -15.11
C ASP A 214 -0.29 15.27 -14.56
N LEU A 215 -0.41 15.15 -13.23
CA LEU A 215 -1.21 14.10 -12.59
C LEU A 215 -2.71 14.27 -12.88
N ALA A 216 -3.21 15.50 -12.87
CA ALA A 216 -4.62 15.77 -13.18
C ALA A 216 -4.93 15.48 -14.66
N ASP A 217 -4.05 15.88 -15.58
CA ASP A 217 -4.20 15.63 -17.01
C ASP A 217 -4.14 14.13 -17.34
N GLU A 218 -3.23 13.40 -16.69
CA GLU A 218 -3.14 11.95 -16.80
C GLU A 218 -4.42 11.26 -16.31
N GLN A 219 -4.97 11.70 -15.18
CA GLN A 219 -6.23 11.17 -14.67
C GLN A 219 -7.40 11.45 -15.63
N ILE A 220 -7.48 12.66 -16.17
CA ILE A 220 -8.50 13.04 -17.16
C ILE A 220 -8.38 12.14 -18.41
N ARG A 221 -7.16 11.86 -18.87
CA ARG A 221 -6.93 10.98 -20.03
C ARG A 221 -7.42 9.56 -19.75
N LEU A 222 -7.10 8.99 -18.59
CA LEU A 222 -7.56 7.66 -18.21
C LEU A 222 -9.08 7.57 -18.10
N ASP A 223 -9.72 8.60 -17.53
CA ASP A 223 -11.18 8.68 -17.42
C ASP A 223 -11.84 8.78 -18.80
N GLN A 224 -11.26 9.55 -19.73
CA GLN A 224 -11.72 9.63 -21.13
C GLN A 224 -11.59 8.29 -21.85
N GLU A 225 -10.45 7.61 -21.75
CA GLU A 225 -10.25 6.28 -22.35
C GLU A 225 -11.27 5.25 -21.84
N PHE A 226 -11.62 5.31 -20.56
CA PHE A 226 -12.65 4.47 -19.97
C PHE A 226 -14.05 4.77 -20.52
N LEU A 227 -14.40 6.05 -20.65
CA LEU A 227 -15.68 6.48 -21.23
C LEU A 227 -15.81 6.06 -22.70
N ASP A 228 -14.76 6.26 -23.50
CA ASP A 228 -14.74 5.90 -24.92
C ASP A 228 -14.89 4.39 -25.10
N SER A 229 -14.21 3.60 -24.27
CA SER A 229 -14.34 2.13 -24.28
C SER A 229 -15.77 1.68 -24.00
N ASN A 230 -16.43 2.29 -22.99
CA ASN A 230 -17.83 2.00 -22.68
C ASN A 230 -18.77 2.38 -23.83
N LEU A 231 -18.51 3.51 -24.49
CA LEU A 231 -19.31 3.97 -25.63
C LEU A 231 -19.20 2.99 -26.82
N ILE A 232 -17.98 2.55 -27.15
CA ILE A 232 -17.74 1.57 -28.23
C ILE A 232 -18.48 0.26 -27.94
N GLU A 233 -18.43 -0.25 -26.71
CA GLU A 233 -19.15 -1.45 -26.35
C GLU A 233 -20.68 -1.28 -26.45
N GLU A 234 -21.20 -0.12 -26.05
CA GLU A 234 -22.62 0.18 -26.14
C GLU A 234 -23.11 0.27 -27.58
N GLU A 235 -22.37 0.96 -28.44
CA GLU A 235 -22.64 1.00 -29.88
C GLU A 235 -22.61 -0.41 -30.48
N HIS A 236 -21.65 -1.25 -30.10
CA HIS A 236 -21.57 -2.63 -30.58
C HIS A 236 -22.80 -3.46 -30.14
N ARG A 237 -23.24 -3.32 -28.89
CA ARG A 237 -24.46 -3.98 -28.38
C ARG A 237 -25.70 -3.56 -29.16
N GLU A 238 -25.84 -2.27 -29.47
CA GLU A 238 -26.99 -1.75 -30.19
C GLU A 238 -26.98 -2.18 -31.67
N GLN A 239 -25.82 -2.16 -32.33
CA GLN A 239 -25.66 -2.70 -33.68
C GLN A 239 -26.07 -4.18 -33.76
N MET A 240 -25.71 -4.98 -32.75
CA MET A 240 -26.09 -6.38 -32.68
C MET A 240 -27.60 -6.58 -32.48
N ARG A 241 -28.27 -5.70 -31.71
CA ARG A 241 -29.73 -5.69 -31.57
C ARG A 241 -30.41 -5.35 -32.89
N LEU A 242 -29.97 -4.30 -33.59
CA LEU A 242 -30.52 -3.91 -34.88
C LEU A 242 -30.35 -5.01 -35.93
N LYS A 243 -29.19 -5.67 -35.98
CA LYS A 243 -28.95 -6.84 -36.84
C LYS A 243 -29.90 -8.00 -36.52
N LYS A 244 -30.18 -8.25 -35.24
CA LYS A 244 -31.13 -9.28 -34.81
C LYS A 244 -32.55 -8.96 -35.26
N ILE A 245 -33.02 -7.73 -35.03
CA ILE A 245 -34.34 -7.27 -35.46
C ILE A 245 -34.48 -7.40 -36.98
N ALA A 246 -33.48 -6.95 -37.76
CA ALA A 246 -33.49 -7.06 -39.21
C ALA A 246 -33.56 -8.52 -39.69
N SER A 247 -32.82 -9.42 -39.02
CA SER A 247 -32.87 -10.87 -39.29
C SER A 247 -34.26 -11.45 -39.02
N ASP A 248 -34.89 -11.05 -37.92
CA ASP A 248 -36.21 -11.55 -37.53
C ASP A 248 -37.32 -11.01 -38.46
N ILE A 249 -37.26 -9.74 -38.88
CA ILE A 249 -38.14 -9.18 -39.92
C ILE A 249 -37.99 -9.97 -41.23
N LYS A 250 -36.75 -10.27 -41.64
CA LYS A 250 -36.48 -11.05 -42.86
C LYS A 250 -37.07 -12.46 -42.75
N LYS A 251 -36.91 -13.14 -41.60
CA LYS A 251 -37.50 -14.45 -41.33
C LYS A 251 -39.03 -14.42 -41.34
N ALA A 252 -39.64 -13.42 -40.69
CA ALA A 252 -41.08 -13.21 -40.68
C ALA A 252 -41.61 -13.03 -42.11
N GLY A 253 -40.99 -12.15 -42.91
CA GLY A 253 -41.39 -11.96 -44.31
C GLY A 253 -41.19 -13.20 -45.20
N ILE A 254 -40.25 -14.10 -44.88
CA ILE A 254 -40.13 -15.41 -45.54
C ILE A 254 -41.26 -16.35 -45.09
N ALA A 255 -41.56 -16.40 -43.79
CA ALA A 255 -42.62 -17.22 -43.24
C ALA A 255 -44.01 -16.82 -43.79
N ASP A 256 -44.29 -15.53 -43.87
CA ASP A 256 -45.55 -15.01 -44.42
C ASP A 256 -45.70 -15.34 -45.90
N ARG A 257 -44.63 -15.19 -46.70
CA ARG A 257 -44.64 -15.63 -48.10
C ARG A 257 -44.92 -17.13 -48.24
N LYS A 258 -44.39 -17.97 -47.35
CA LYS A 258 -44.69 -19.41 -47.31
C LYS A 258 -46.15 -19.68 -46.93
N ARG A 259 -46.69 -18.97 -45.93
CA ARG A 259 -48.11 -19.08 -45.53
C ARG A 259 -49.03 -18.71 -46.67
N LEU A 260 -48.78 -17.59 -47.35
CA LEU A 260 -49.56 -17.14 -48.50
C LEU A 260 -49.55 -18.18 -49.65
N ARG A 261 -48.41 -18.81 -49.92
CA ARG A 261 -48.32 -19.88 -50.94
C ARG A 261 -49.16 -21.09 -50.58
N LYS A 262 -49.07 -21.59 -49.34
CA LYS A 262 -49.90 -22.71 -48.87
C LYS A 262 -51.39 -22.39 -48.92
N GLN A 263 -51.77 -21.18 -48.56
CA GLN A 263 -53.17 -20.74 -48.57
C GLN A 263 -53.74 -20.71 -49.99
N LYS A 264 -52.97 -20.19 -50.96
CA LYS A 264 -53.32 -20.26 -52.39
C LYS A 264 -53.39 -21.69 -52.94
N GLU A 265 -52.53 -22.60 -52.47
CA GLU A 265 -52.60 -24.02 -52.84
C GLU A 265 -53.88 -24.69 -52.31
N ILE A 266 -54.26 -24.40 -51.06
CA ILE A 266 -55.48 -24.90 -50.44
C ILE A 266 -56.71 -24.35 -51.18
N GLU A 267 -56.78 -23.05 -51.49
CA GLU A 267 -57.86 -22.47 -52.29
C GLU A 267 -57.99 -23.15 -53.66
N LYS A 268 -56.87 -23.33 -54.37
CA LYS A 268 -56.86 -24.07 -55.64
C LYS A 268 -57.31 -25.53 -55.50
N GLN A 269 -57.09 -26.15 -54.34
CA GLN A 269 -57.53 -27.51 -54.07
C GLN A 269 -59.05 -27.54 -53.83
N ILE A 270 -59.57 -26.64 -53.00
CA ILE A 270 -61.00 -26.48 -52.74
C ILE A 270 -61.77 -26.18 -54.04
N GLU A 271 -61.22 -25.31 -54.89
CA GLU A 271 -61.85 -24.99 -56.18
C GLU A 271 -61.88 -26.19 -57.12
N ARG A 272 -60.82 -27.01 -57.14
CA ARG A 272 -60.77 -28.27 -57.90
C ARG A 272 -61.81 -29.27 -57.37
N ASP A 273 -61.92 -29.42 -56.06
CA ASP A 273 -62.87 -30.33 -55.43
C ASP A 273 -64.33 -29.87 -55.65
N MET A 274 -64.60 -28.57 -55.61
CA MET A 274 -65.91 -28.01 -55.96
C MET A 274 -66.27 -28.26 -57.43
N LYS A 275 -65.33 -28.07 -58.36
CA LYS A 275 -65.52 -28.39 -59.78
C LYS A 275 -65.80 -29.89 -59.99
N LEU A 276 -65.11 -30.75 -59.25
CA LEU A 276 -65.33 -32.21 -59.26
C LEU A 276 -66.72 -32.58 -58.72
N LYS A 277 -67.14 -32.02 -57.58
CA LYS A 277 -68.48 -32.22 -57.02
C LYS A 277 -69.57 -31.74 -57.97
N LYS A 278 -69.39 -30.59 -58.61
CA LYS A 278 -70.34 -30.06 -59.60
C LYS A 278 -70.46 -30.99 -60.80
N ARG A 279 -69.33 -31.49 -61.33
CA ARG A 279 -69.32 -32.52 -62.40
C ARG A 279 -69.99 -33.81 -61.98
N GLN A 280 -69.79 -34.26 -60.73
CA GLN A 280 -70.48 -35.45 -60.20
C GLN A 280 -71.99 -35.23 -60.07
N GLN A 281 -72.43 -34.05 -59.63
CA GLN A 281 -73.84 -33.69 -59.58
C GLN A 281 -74.47 -33.59 -60.98
N GLU A 282 -73.75 -33.02 -61.95
CA GLU A 282 -74.17 -32.98 -63.36
C GLU A 282 -74.28 -34.39 -63.95
N LEU A 283 -73.30 -35.27 -63.70
CA LEU A 283 -73.38 -36.68 -64.08
C LEU A 283 -74.57 -37.39 -63.41
N HIS A 284 -74.78 -37.20 -62.12
CA HIS A 284 -75.90 -37.81 -61.38
C HIS A 284 -77.27 -37.29 -61.88
N SER A 285 -77.34 -36.02 -62.28
CA SER A 285 -78.50 -35.41 -62.94
C SER A 285 -78.77 -35.99 -64.33
N ILE A 286 -77.71 -36.28 -65.10
CA ILE A 286 -77.80 -36.93 -66.42
C ILE A 286 -78.26 -38.38 -66.29
N TYR A 287 -77.73 -39.14 -65.32
CA TYR A 287 -78.21 -40.50 -65.04
C TYR A 287 -79.67 -40.53 -64.59
N HIS A 288 -80.15 -39.51 -63.86
CA HIS A 288 -81.55 -39.40 -63.46
C HIS A 288 -82.48 -38.99 -64.63
N THR A 289 -81.98 -38.30 -65.66
CA THR A 289 -82.75 -37.93 -66.86
C THR A 289 -82.77 -39.03 -67.93
N CYS A 290 -81.74 -39.88 -68.00
CA CYS A 290 -81.72 -41.03 -68.91
C CYS A 290 -82.67 -42.18 -68.47
N ALA A 291 -83.08 -42.22 -67.19
CA ALA A 291 -84.07 -43.19 -66.70
C ALA A 291 -85.54 -42.86 -67.07
N LEU A 292 -85.80 -41.73 -67.76
CA LEU A 292 -87.16 -41.25 -68.07
C LEU A 292 -87.38 -40.95 -69.57
N ALA A 293 -86.69 -41.63 -70.49
CA ALA A 293 -87.02 -41.59 -71.91
C ALA A 293 -87.91 -42.79 -72.31
N PRO A 294 -89.21 -42.60 -72.61
CA PRO A 294 -90.06 -43.67 -73.14
C PRO A 294 -89.79 -43.85 -74.64
N CYS A 295 -89.40 -45.07 -75.02
CA CYS A 295 -89.46 -45.57 -76.39
C CYS A 295 -90.94 -45.78 -76.76
N VAL A 296 -91.50 -44.99 -77.68
CA VAL A 296 -92.82 -45.27 -78.28
C VAL A 296 -92.65 -45.44 -79.78
N LYS A 297 -92.85 -46.69 -80.19
CA LYS A 297 -92.91 -47.15 -81.58
C LYS A 297 -94.22 -46.69 -82.25
N THR A 298 -94.08 -46.31 -83.50
CA THR A 298 -95.10 -46.21 -84.56
C THR A 298 -95.90 -47.52 -84.73
N ILE A 299 -97.21 -47.43 -84.98
CA ILE A 299 -98.01 -48.25 -85.91
C ILE A 299 -99.23 -47.40 -86.33
N GLY A 300 -99.49 -47.31 -87.63
CA GLY A 300 -100.64 -46.61 -88.23
C GLY A 300 -101.81 -47.54 -88.58
N ALA A 301 -102.99 -46.92 -88.81
CA ALA A 301 -104.14 -47.45 -89.54
C ALA A 301 -105.04 -46.22 -89.88
N LYS A 302 -105.13 -45.79 -91.15
CA LYS A 302 -106.09 -46.17 -92.22
C LYS A 302 -107.23 -45.15 -92.43
N VAL A 303 -107.24 -44.56 -93.63
CA VAL A 303 -108.35 -44.36 -94.60
C VAL A 303 -109.53 -43.47 -94.19
N VAL A 304 -109.74 -42.33 -94.87
CA VAL A 304 -110.50 -42.10 -96.13
C VAL A 304 -109.98 -40.81 -96.77
#